data_AF-A0A536YEQ7-F1
#
_entry.id   AF-A0A536YEQ7-F1
#
_cell.length_a   1.000
_cell.length_b   1.000
_cell.length_c   1.000
_cell.angle_alpha   90.00
_cell.angle_beta   90.00
_cell.angle_gamma   90.00
#
_symmetry.space_group_name_H-M   'P 1'
#
loop_
_entity.id
_entity.type
_entity.pdbx_description
1 polymer ?
#
loop_
_entity_poly.entity_id
_entity_poly.type
_entity_poly.pdbx_seq_one_letter_code
_entity_poly.pdbx_strand_id
1 'polypeptide(L)'
;MPLRIAIPDMVSPSYFPAIAAVELGYFGKEGLEATIELLFPVTKTYEALREGRIDFVGGAAHAPLYAFRDWTGCKLLCALSQNMYWFLVVRRDLGIGRGDLRALKGLRIGAAPGPADGLKRMLVESGIDPEREVNIAAVPATAGVSFGLAAAKALEKGAVDGFWANGMAAEIALRGGLGTLVIDARRGDGPKASRHYTFPALVTTQK
;
A
#
# COMPACT_ATOMS: atom_id res chain seq x y z
N MET A 1 16.15 1.05 -25.69
CA MET A 1 14.91 1.60 -25.09
C MET A 1 15.07 1.50 -23.59
N PRO A 2 14.83 2.57 -22.84
CA PRO A 2 14.98 2.56 -21.39
C PRO A 2 13.97 1.59 -20.76
N LEU A 3 14.39 0.93 -19.68
CA LEU A 3 13.53 0.12 -18.84
C LEU A 3 12.52 1.01 -18.13
N ARG A 4 11.22 0.77 -18.34
CA ARG A 4 10.15 1.54 -17.70
C ARG A 4 9.73 0.88 -16.41
N ILE A 5 9.97 1.55 -15.29
CA ILE A 5 9.67 1.06 -13.96
C ILE A 5 8.48 1.85 -13.40
N ALA A 6 7.34 1.19 -13.27
CA ALA A 6 6.15 1.84 -12.73
C ALA A 6 6.07 1.70 -11.20
N ILE A 7 5.71 2.78 -10.53
CA ILE A 7 5.41 2.80 -9.10
C ILE A 7 3.98 3.35 -8.92
N PRO A 8 3.06 2.61 -8.28
CA PRO A 8 1.68 3.04 -8.11
C PRO A 8 1.48 4.07 -7.00
N ASP A 9 2.51 4.30 -6.17
CA ASP A 9 2.50 5.27 -5.08
C ASP A 9 3.93 5.80 -4.81
N MET A 10 4.30 6.91 -5.46
CA MET A 10 5.65 7.50 -5.37
C MET A 10 6.02 8.04 -3.99
N VAL A 11 5.02 8.28 -3.14
CA VAL A 11 5.23 8.89 -1.82
C VAL A 11 5.33 7.85 -0.69
N SER A 12 5.26 6.56 -1.03
CA SER A 12 5.44 5.48 -0.07
C SER A 12 6.94 5.17 0.12
N PRO A 13 7.46 5.20 1.36
CA PRO A 13 8.85 4.80 1.64
C PRO A 13 9.12 3.33 1.25
N SER A 14 8.07 2.56 1.06
CA SER A 14 8.08 1.11 0.82
C SER A 14 8.61 0.75 -0.58
N TYR A 15 8.45 1.65 -1.56
CA TYR A 15 8.96 1.49 -2.93
C TYR A 15 10.22 2.34 -3.19
N PHE A 16 10.65 3.12 -2.20
CA PHE A 16 11.77 4.05 -2.30
C PHE A 16 13.06 3.41 -2.86
N PRO A 17 13.42 2.16 -2.53
CA PRO A 17 14.63 1.56 -3.10
C PRO A 17 14.64 1.44 -4.62
N ALA A 18 13.49 1.18 -5.26
CA ALA A 18 13.40 1.16 -6.73
C ALA A 18 13.56 2.56 -7.33
N ILE A 19 12.90 3.56 -6.72
CA ILE A 19 13.02 4.97 -7.13
C ILE A 19 14.47 5.44 -6.99
N ALA A 20 15.08 5.23 -5.83
CA ALA A 20 16.45 5.62 -5.55
C ALA A 20 17.46 4.92 -6.48
N ALA A 21 17.25 3.64 -6.82
CA ALA A 21 18.12 2.93 -7.74
C ALA A 21 18.16 3.60 -9.13
N VAL A 22 17.02 4.11 -9.62
CA VAL A 22 16.95 4.84 -10.89
C VAL A 22 17.51 6.25 -10.74
N GLU A 23 16.97 7.04 -9.81
CA GLU A 23 17.29 8.47 -9.67
C GLU A 23 18.75 8.73 -9.27
N LEU A 24 19.37 7.82 -8.51
CA LEU A 24 20.79 7.91 -8.13
C LEU A 24 21.73 7.25 -9.16
N GLY A 25 21.19 6.82 -10.30
CA GLY A 25 21.97 6.30 -11.43
C GLY A 25 22.57 4.91 -11.22
N TYR A 26 22.05 4.10 -10.28
CA TYR A 26 22.55 2.73 -10.07
C TYR A 26 22.26 1.83 -11.27
N PHE A 27 21.11 1.98 -11.94
CA PHE A 27 20.86 1.29 -13.21
C PHE A 27 21.90 1.67 -14.28
N GLY A 28 22.23 2.96 -14.39
CA GLY A 28 23.23 3.45 -15.35
C GLY A 28 24.63 2.90 -15.11
N LYS A 29 25.02 2.67 -13.84
CA LYS A 29 26.29 2.01 -13.48
C LYS A 29 26.37 0.56 -13.97
N GLU A 30 25.23 -0.10 -14.09
CA GLU A 30 25.11 -1.46 -14.66
C GLU A 30 24.90 -1.45 -16.19
N GLY A 31 25.02 -0.28 -16.85
CA GLY A 31 24.80 -0.15 -18.29
C GLY A 31 23.33 -0.20 -18.72
N LEU A 32 22.40 0.01 -17.78
CA LEU A 32 20.95 0.00 -18.03
C LEU A 32 20.39 1.41 -17.97
N GLU A 33 19.72 1.84 -19.04
CA GLU A 33 18.85 3.02 -18.98
C GLU A 33 17.52 2.65 -18.33
N ALA A 34 17.06 3.42 -17.35
CA ALA A 34 15.79 3.18 -16.67
C ALA A 34 15.07 4.49 -16.36
N THR A 35 13.74 4.46 -16.35
CA THR A 35 12.87 5.59 -15.99
C THR A 35 11.84 5.16 -14.94
N ILE A 36 11.44 6.11 -14.10
CA ILE A 36 10.37 5.95 -13.11
C ILE A 36 9.09 6.58 -13.64
N GLU A 37 7.98 5.85 -13.59
CA GLU A 37 6.66 6.32 -14.03
C GLU A 37 5.60 6.12 -12.94
N LEU A 38 4.79 7.16 -12.67
CA LEU A 38 3.62 7.02 -11.81
C LEU A 38 2.47 6.42 -12.61
N LEU A 39 2.07 5.19 -12.26
CA LEU A 39 0.93 4.54 -12.87
C LEU A 39 0.01 3.98 -11.78
N PHE A 40 -1.16 4.58 -11.64
CA PHE A 40 -2.17 4.28 -10.62
C PHE A 40 -3.53 3.97 -11.29
N PRO A 41 -4.40 3.13 -10.68
CA PRO A 41 -4.20 2.32 -9.47
C PRO A 41 -3.33 1.08 -9.72
N VAL A 42 -2.97 0.39 -8.64
CA VAL A 42 -2.16 -0.84 -8.64
C VAL A 42 -2.66 -1.86 -9.67
N THR A 43 -3.98 -2.03 -9.83
CA THR A 43 -4.56 -2.95 -10.82
C THR A 43 -4.15 -2.57 -12.26
N LYS A 44 -4.29 -1.29 -12.63
CA LYS A 44 -3.86 -0.79 -13.95
C LYS A 44 -2.35 -0.90 -14.15
N THR A 45 -1.57 -0.76 -13.08
CA THR A 45 -0.12 -0.96 -13.12
C THR A 45 0.24 -2.37 -13.57
N TYR A 46 -0.40 -3.40 -12.99
CA TYR A 46 -0.12 -4.79 -13.34
C TYR A 46 -0.73 -5.22 -14.68
N GLU A 47 -1.86 -4.64 -15.10
CA GLU A 47 -2.38 -4.79 -16.47
C GLU A 47 -1.36 -4.27 -17.50
N ALA A 48 -0.77 -3.10 -17.24
CA ALA A 48 0.28 -2.53 -18.10
C ALA A 48 1.53 -3.40 -18.17
N LEU A 49 1.92 -4.01 -17.05
CA LEU A 49 3.04 -4.95 -17.00
C LEU A 49 2.76 -6.17 -17.88
N ARG A 50 1.57 -6.77 -17.77
CA ARG A 50 1.15 -7.92 -18.59
C ARG A 50 1.16 -7.60 -20.07
N GLU A 51 0.75 -6.41 -20.44
CA GLU A 51 0.67 -5.95 -21.84
C GLU A 51 2.01 -5.48 -22.41
N GLY A 52 3.11 -5.53 -21.63
CA GLY A 52 4.43 -5.07 -22.06
C GLY A 52 4.53 -3.55 -22.24
N ARG A 53 3.58 -2.79 -21.69
CA ARG A 53 3.59 -1.31 -21.71
C ARG A 53 4.55 -0.72 -20.68
N ILE A 54 5.01 -1.53 -19.74
CA ILE A 54 6.08 -1.22 -18.78
C ILE A 54 6.90 -2.50 -18.56
N ASP A 55 8.12 -2.35 -18.04
CA ASP A 55 9.08 -3.46 -17.92
C ASP A 55 9.15 -4.01 -16.49
N PHE A 56 8.97 -3.13 -15.50
CA PHE A 56 8.94 -3.51 -14.08
C PHE A 56 7.88 -2.75 -13.30
N VAL A 57 7.46 -3.34 -12.18
CA VAL A 57 6.60 -2.70 -11.18
C VAL A 57 7.23 -2.80 -9.81
N GLY A 58 7.35 -1.67 -9.11
CA GLY A 58 7.57 -1.65 -7.66
C GLY A 58 6.22 -1.63 -6.96
N GLY A 59 5.81 -2.74 -6.33
CA GLY A 59 4.45 -2.88 -5.80
C GLY A 59 4.34 -3.92 -4.69
N ALA A 60 3.14 -4.11 -4.14
CA ALA A 60 2.88 -5.19 -3.20
C ALA A 60 3.13 -6.56 -3.85
N ALA A 61 3.78 -7.47 -3.15
CA ALA A 61 4.18 -8.78 -3.67
C ALA A 61 3.00 -9.64 -4.18
N HIS A 62 1.81 -9.52 -3.60
CA HIS A 62 0.62 -10.27 -4.04
C HIS A 62 -0.13 -9.62 -5.22
N ALA A 63 0.14 -8.35 -5.50
CA ALA A 63 -0.60 -7.60 -6.52
C ALA A 63 -0.42 -8.05 -7.98
N PRO A 64 0.62 -8.82 -8.38
CA PRO A 64 0.65 -9.42 -9.71
C PRO A 64 -0.58 -10.29 -10.00
N LEU A 65 -1.19 -10.89 -8.98
CA LEU A 65 -2.36 -11.76 -9.13
C LEU A 65 -3.60 -11.04 -9.68
N TYR A 66 -3.63 -9.70 -9.69
CA TYR A 66 -4.70 -8.94 -10.34
C TYR A 66 -4.68 -9.05 -11.87
N ALA A 67 -3.51 -9.30 -12.47
CA ALA A 67 -3.35 -9.38 -13.93
C ALA A 67 -2.82 -10.75 -14.41
N PHE A 68 -2.07 -11.46 -13.56
CA PHE A 68 -1.42 -12.72 -13.86
C PHE A 68 -2.03 -13.85 -13.03
N ARG A 69 -3.02 -14.53 -13.60
CA ARG A 69 -3.71 -15.66 -12.95
C ARG A 69 -2.71 -16.78 -12.67
N ASP A 70 -2.81 -17.37 -11.48
CA ASP A 70 -1.97 -18.49 -11.05
C ASP A 70 -0.45 -18.22 -11.21
N TRP A 71 -0.03 -16.95 -11.10
CA TRP A 71 1.34 -16.47 -11.32
C TRP A 71 1.90 -16.69 -12.74
N THR A 72 1.07 -17.12 -13.68
CA THR A 72 1.50 -17.43 -15.04
C THR A 72 1.91 -16.15 -15.74
N GLY A 73 3.18 -16.04 -16.15
CA GLY A 73 3.67 -14.90 -16.91
C GLY A 73 4.30 -13.77 -16.09
N CYS A 74 4.48 -13.91 -14.77
CA CYS A 74 5.17 -12.90 -13.94
C CYS A 74 6.20 -13.49 -12.96
N LYS A 75 7.16 -12.67 -12.52
CA LYS A 75 8.21 -13.02 -11.55
C LYS A 75 8.41 -11.89 -10.55
N LEU A 76 8.46 -12.26 -9.27
CA LEU A 76 9.05 -11.41 -8.22
C LEU A 76 10.57 -11.55 -8.29
N LEU A 77 11.29 -10.46 -8.50
CA LEU A 77 12.75 -10.49 -8.62
C LEU A 77 13.44 -10.34 -7.27
N CYS A 78 13.01 -9.36 -6.48
CA CYS A 78 13.56 -9.10 -5.16
C CYS A 78 12.55 -8.34 -4.28
N ALA A 79 12.76 -8.41 -2.97
CA ALA A 79 12.09 -7.53 -2.02
C ALA A 79 12.73 -6.14 -2.08
N LEU A 80 11.92 -5.10 -2.23
CA LEU A 80 12.34 -3.70 -2.08
C LEU A 80 12.42 -3.31 -0.60
N SER A 81 11.53 -3.84 0.23
CA SER A 81 11.65 -3.77 1.69
C SER A 81 10.93 -4.94 2.35
N GLN A 82 11.01 -5.02 3.68
CA GLN A 82 10.47 -6.14 4.46
C GLN A 82 9.13 -5.77 5.10
N ASN A 83 8.30 -6.79 5.32
CA ASN A 83 7.00 -6.74 5.98
C ASN A 83 5.92 -5.94 5.24
N MET A 84 4.69 -6.13 5.70
CA MET A 84 3.57 -5.27 5.35
C MET A 84 3.81 -3.83 5.86
N TYR A 85 3.43 -2.84 5.07
CA TYR A 85 3.98 -1.48 5.16
C TYR A 85 2.92 -0.38 5.27
N TRP A 86 1.70 -0.76 5.61
CA TRP A 86 0.60 0.16 5.84
C TRP A 86 0.39 0.45 7.33
N PHE A 87 -0.36 1.52 7.55
CA PHE A 87 -0.63 2.08 8.86
C PHE A 87 -2.13 2.18 9.04
N LEU A 88 -2.63 1.73 10.20
CA LEU A 88 -3.97 2.03 10.64
C LEU A 88 -3.92 3.25 11.54
N VAL A 89 -4.55 4.32 11.10
CA VAL A 89 -4.74 5.53 11.90
C VAL A 89 -6.23 5.77 12.05
N VAL A 90 -6.67 6.09 13.26
CA VAL A 90 -8.07 6.41 13.58
C VAL A 90 -8.16 7.80 14.17
N ARG A 91 -9.34 8.42 14.14
CA ARG A 91 -9.55 9.74 14.75
C ARG A 91 -9.16 9.72 16.22
N ARG A 92 -8.50 10.80 16.66
CA ARG A 92 -7.93 10.89 18.01
C ARG A 92 -9.00 10.90 19.11
N ASP A 93 -10.16 11.48 18.84
CA ASP A 93 -11.29 11.59 19.77
C ASP A 93 -11.92 10.23 20.15
N LEU A 94 -11.66 9.18 19.35
CA LEU A 94 -12.14 7.83 19.65
C LEU A 94 -11.35 7.12 20.77
N GLY A 95 -10.18 7.63 21.15
CA GLY A 95 -9.40 7.08 22.28
C GLY A 95 -8.89 5.65 22.09
N ILE A 96 -8.81 5.17 20.84
CA ILE A 96 -8.40 3.79 20.53
C ILE A 96 -6.89 3.63 20.73
N GLY A 97 -6.52 2.64 21.54
CA GLY A 97 -5.13 2.30 21.83
C GLY A 97 -4.42 1.57 20.70
N ARG A 98 -3.09 1.65 20.69
CA ARG A 98 -2.24 0.89 19.75
C ARG A 98 -2.48 -0.62 19.91
N GLY A 99 -2.74 -1.30 18.80
CA GLY A 99 -3.01 -2.73 18.74
C GLY A 99 -4.48 -3.13 18.96
N ASP A 100 -5.37 -2.21 19.35
CA ASP A 100 -6.77 -2.54 19.62
C ASP A 100 -7.60 -2.62 18.33
N LEU A 101 -7.48 -3.74 17.62
CA LEU A 101 -8.25 -4.02 16.42
C LEU A 101 -9.75 -4.22 16.71
N ARG A 102 -10.13 -4.64 17.93
CA ARG A 102 -11.54 -4.87 18.28
C ARG A 102 -12.32 -3.56 18.39
N ALA A 103 -11.65 -2.45 18.73
CA ALA A 103 -12.25 -1.13 18.74
C ALA A 103 -12.64 -0.60 17.35
N LEU A 104 -12.30 -1.30 16.25
CA LEU A 104 -12.70 -0.90 14.90
C LEU A 104 -14.14 -1.28 14.54
N LYS A 105 -14.83 -2.05 15.38
CA LYS A 105 -16.20 -2.50 15.10
C LYS A 105 -17.13 -1.30 14.92
N GLY A 106 -17.88 -1.28 13.82
CA GLY A 106 -18.80 -0.21 13.43
C GLY A 106 -18.12 1.02 12.81
N LEU A 107 -16.79 1.07 12.74
CA LEU A 107 -16.08 2.23 12.19
C LEU A 107 -16.02 2.21 10.66
N ARG A 108 -15.97 3.41 10.07
CA ARG A 108 -15.69 3.63 8.64
C ARG A 108 -14.20 3.77 8.43
N ILE A 109 -13.57 2.78 7.78
CA ILE A 109 -12.13 2.75 7.52
C ILE A 109 -11.86 2.94 6.02
N GLY A 110 -11.17 4.03 5.69
CA GLY A 110 -10.72 4.32 4.34
C GLY A 110 -9.54 3.43 3.91
N ALA A 111 -9.68 2.60 2.88
CA ALA A 111 -8.61 1.74 2.37
C ALA A 111 -8.68 1.58 0.84
N ALA A 112 -7.54 1.63 0.15
CA ALA A 112 -7.49 1.44 -1.30
C ALA A 112 -7.70 -0.04 -1.68
N PRO A 113 -8.19 -0.34 -2.90
CA PRO A 113 -8.18 -1.70 -3.45
C PRO A 113 -6.75 -2.28 -3.45
N GLY A 114 -6.58 -3.49 -2.93
CA GLY A 114 -5.28 -4.11 -2.66
C GLY A 114 -4.84 -3.97 -1.19
N PRO A 115 -4.47 -2.77 -0.70
CA PRO A 115 -4.21 -2.57 0.73
C PRO A 115 -5.35 -3.03 1.64
N ALA A 116 -6.61 -2.85 1.21
CA ALA A 116 -7.79 -3.33 1.91
C ALA A 116 -7.75 -4.85 2.18
N ASP A 117 -7.20 -5.66 1.27
CA ASP A 117 -7.14 -7.11 1.44
C ASP A 117 -6.22 -7.51 2.61
N GLY A 118 -5.11 -6.77 2.78
CA GLY A 118 -4.22 -6.92 3.94
C GLY A 118 -4.91 -6.59 5.27
N LEU A 119 -5.71 -5.52 5.30
CA LEU A 119 -6.50 -5.15 6.48
C LEU A 119 -7.58 -6.20 6.78
N LYS A 120 -8.34 -6.62 5.77
CA LYS A 120 -9.38 -7.66 5.92
C LYS A 120 -8.78 -8.95 6.47
N ARG A 121 -7.63 -9.40 5.94
CA ARG A 121 -6.93 -10.57 6.46
C ARG A 121 -6.50 -10.40 7.93
N MET A 122 -5.99 -9.22 8.28
CA MET A 122 -5.60 -8.89 9.66
C MET A 122 -6.79 -8.98 10.64
N LEU A 123 -7.96 -8.50 10.23
CA LEU A 123 -9.19 -8.54 11.03
C LEU A 123 -9.67 -9.97 11.23
N VAL A 124 -9.68 -10.78 10.16
CA VAL A 124 -10.04 -12.20 10.23
C VAL A 124 -9.13 -12.95 11.21
N GLU A 125 -7.82 -12.75 11.15
CA GLU A 125 -6.89 -13.38 12.11
C GLU A 125 -7.07 -12.88 13.55
N SER A 126 -7.72 -11.74 13.75
CA SER A 126 -8.08 -11.20 15.06
C SER A 126 -9.48 -11.62 15.53
N GLY A 127 -10.16 -12.50 14.78
CA GLY A 127 -11.51 -12.96 15.08
C GLY A 127 -12.60 -11.91 14.84
N ILE A 128 -12.37 -11.00 13.89
CA ILE A 128 -13.32 -9.94 13.48
C ILE A 128 -13.74 -10.21 12.04
N ASP A 129 -15.04 -10.26 11.78
CA ASP A 129 -15.58 -10.37 10.41
C ASP A 129 -15.52 -8.99 9.73
N PRO A 130 -14.63 -8.79 8.74
CA PRO A 130 -14.44 -7.47 8.15
C PRO A 130 -15.61 -7.01 7.28
N GLU A 131 -16.48 -7.91 6.80
CA GLU A 131 -17.62 -7.54 5.96
C GLU A 131 -18.86 -7.18 6.80
N ARG A 132 -18.95 -7.75 8.00
CA ARG A 132 -20.10 -7.54 8.90
C ARG A 132 -19.82 -6.50 9.99
N GLU A 133 -18.58 -6.41 10.45
CA GLU A 133 -18.24 -5.67 11.66
C GLU A 133 -17.50 -4.36 11.39
N VAL A 134 -16.92 -4.14 10.20
CA VAL A 134 -16.16 -2.92 9.88
C VAL A 134 -16.58 -2.40 8.50
N ASN A 135 -16.78 -1.10 8.35
CA ASN A 135 -17.10 -0.51 7.05
C ASN A 135 -15.81 -0.10 6.34
N ILE A 136 -15.27 -0.99 5.50
CA ILE A 136 -14.04 -0.74 4.74
C ILE A 136 -14.38 -0.34 3.31
N ALA A 137 -14.01 0.89 2.92
CA ALA A 137 -14.24 1.39 1.58
C ALA A 137 -13.11 2.29 1.09
N ALA A 138 -12.96 2.42 -0.22
CA ALA A 138 -12.05 3.39 -0.80
C ALA A 138 -12.56 4.82 -0.55
N VAL A 139 -11.66 5.74 -0.20
CA VAL A 139 -12.00 7.16 -0.13
C VAL A 139 -11.95 7.78 -1.54
N PRO A 140 -12.83 8.74 -1.86
CA PRO A 140 -12.73 9.48 -3.11
C PRO A 140 -11.39 10.21 -3.22
N ALA A 141 -10.67 9.99 -4.32
CA ALA A 141 -9.42 10.68 -4.64
C ALA A 141 -9.56 11.42 -5.97
N THR A 142 -9.11 12.67 -6.00
CA THR A 142 -8.98 13.43 -7.25
C THR A 142 -7.85 12.86 -8.09
N ALA A 143 -8.00 12.84 -9.41
CA ALA A 143 -6.92 12.44 -10.31
C ALA A 143 -5.63 13.22 -10.03
N GLY A 144 -4.49 12.54 -10.00
CA GLY A 144 -3.19 13.13 -9.66
C GLY A 144 -2.92 13.32 -8.18
N VAL A 145 -3.87 13.05 -7.29
CA VAL A 145 -3.67 13.11 -5.83
C VAL A 145 -3.36 11.71 -5.28
N SER A 146 -2.29 11.60 -4.48
CA SER A 146 -1.98 10.35 -3.77
C SER A 146 -3.15 9.92 -2.89
N PHE A 147 -3.49 8.63 -2.90
CA PHE A 147 -4.51 8.05 -2.03
C PHE A 147 -4.28 8.39 -0.55
N GLY A 148 -3.02 8.41 -0.10
CA GLY A 148 -2.69 8.74 1.29
C GLY A 148 -3.12 10.15 1.69
N LEU A 149 -2.93 11.13 0.81
CA LEU A 149 -3.38 12.51 1.04
C LEU A 149 -4.91 12.60 1.04
N ALA A 150 -5.59 11.88 0.13
CA ALA A 150 -7.04 11.80 0.12
C ALA A 150 -7.58 11.18 1.42
N ALA A 151 -6.95 10.13 1.93
CA ALA A 151 -7.33 9.47 3.18
C ALA A 151 -7.14 10.39 4.40
N ALA A 152 -6.02 11.10 4.49
CA ALA A 152 -5.80 12.08 5.57
C ALA A 152 -6.84 13.21 5.55
N LYS A 153 -7.17 13.74 4.36
CA LYS A 153 -8.24 14.76 4.21
C LYS A 153 -9.63 14.20 4.53
N ALA A 154 -9.90 12.94 4.21
CA ALA A 154 -11.17 12.30 4.56
C ALA A 154 -11.31 12.15 6.08
N LEU A 155 -10.22 11.82 6.77
CA LEU A 155 -10.18 11.79 8.24
C LEU A 155 -10.43 13.17 8.83
N GLU A 156 -9.73 14.19 8.34
CA GLU A 156 -9.87 15.60 8.77
C GLU A 156 -11.32 16.10 8.65
N LYS A 157 -12.01 15.73 7.56
CA LYS A 157 -13.41 16.10 7.32
C LYS A 157 -14.44 15.24 8.06
N GLY A 158 -14.00 14.24 8.84
CA GLY A 158 -14.90 13.28 9.50
C GLY A 158 -15.66 12.35 8.55
N ALA A 159 -15.25 12.26 7.28
CA ALA A 159 -15.86 11.38 6.29
C ALA A 159 -15.54 9.90 6.56
N VAL A 160 -14.43 9.63 7.23
CA VAL A 160 -14.04 8.31 7.76
C VAL A 160 -13.62 8.44 9.22
N ASP A 161 -13.71 7.33 9.95
CA ASP A 161 -13.29 7.22 11.35
C ASP A 161 -11.82 6.78 11.48
N GLY A 162 -11.26 6.22 10.40
CA GLY A 162 -9.86 5.89 10.27
C GLY A 162 -9.48 5.59 8.83
N PHE A 163 -8.20 5.33 8.59
CA PHE A 163 -7.71 4.86 7.31
C PHE A 163 -6.62 3.79 7.47
N TRP A 164 -6.51 2.96 6.44
CA TRP A 164 -5.41 2.03 6.20
C TRP A 164 -4.65 2.47 4.96
N ALA A 165 -3.49 3.11 5.17
CA ALA A 165 -2.77 3.82 4.10
C ALA A 165 -1.25 3.85 4.31
N ASN A 166 -0.56 4.63 3.49
CA ASN A 166 0.90 4.76 3.49
C ASN A 166 1.42 5.66 4.63
N GLY A 167 2.75 5.72 4.78
CA GLY A 167 3.40 6.49 5.83
C GLY A 167 3.19 8.00 5.74
N MET A 168 3.00 8.56 4.53
CA MET A 168 2.68 9.98 4.37
C MET A 168 1.32 10.33 4.99
N ALA A 169 0.29 9.51 4.72
CA ALA A 169 -1.03 9.70 5.31
C ALA A 169 -0.96 9.66 6.84
N ALA A 170 -0.25 8.66 7.38
CA ALA A 170 -0.06 8.51 8.81
C ALA A 170 0.64 9.73 9.43
N GLU A 171 1.72 10.21 8.81
CA GLU A 171 2.47 11.36 9.31
C GLU A 171 1.63 12.65 9.31
N ILE A 172 0.85 12.89 8.25
CA ILE A 172 -0.05 14.05 8.16
C ILE A 172 -1.07 14.00 9.32
N ALA A 173 -1.72 12.86 9.53
CA ALA A 173 -2.74 12.72 10.57
C ALA A 173 -2.17 12.83 11.99
N LEU A 174 -0.99 12.25 12.25
CA LEU A 174 -0.35 12.27 13.56
C LEU A 174 0.20 13.66 13.90
N ARG A 175 0.95 14.30 12.98
CA ARG A 175 1.47 15.66 13.20
C ARG A 175 0.39 16.71 13.25
N GLY A 176 -0.70 16.53 12.49
CA GLY A 176 -1.87 17.39 12.55
C GLY A 176 -2.72 17.22 13.82
N GLY A 177 -2.42 16.23 14.67
CA GLY A 177 -3.19 15.93 15.87
C GLY A 177 -4.59 15.38 15.60
N LEU A 178 -4.88 14.99 14.35
CA LEU A 178 -6.17 14.50 13.87
C LEU A 178 -6.40 13.03 14.22
N GLY A 179 -5.32 12.25 14.29
CA GLY A 179 -5.40 10.80 14.44
C GLY A 179 -4.45 10.22 15.47
N THR A 180 -4.70 8.97 15.82
CA THR A 180 -3.85 8.10 16.65
C THR A 180 -3.47 6.86 15.86
N LEU A 181 -2.20 6.46 15.96
CA LEU A 181 -1.67 5.27 15.32
C LEU A 181 -2.13 4.02 16.07
N VAL A 182 -2.95 3.20 15.43
CA VAL A 182 -3.43 1.92 15.97
C VAL A 182 -2.50 0.79 15.56
N ILE A 183 -2.08 0.75 14.29
CA ILE A 183 -1.21 -0.31 13.75
C ILE A 183 -0.11 0.32 12.88
N ASP A 184 1.15 0.04 13.19
CA ASP A 184 2.27 0.09 12.25
C ASP A 184 2.70 -1.34 11.89
N ALA A 185 2.23 -1.83 10.74
CA ALA A 185 2.45 -3.22 10.32
C ALA A 185 3.93 -3.56 10.13
N ARG A 186 4.78 -2.56 9.87
CA ARG A 186 6.23 -2.75 9.68
C ARG A 186 6.90 -3.15 10.98
N ARG A 187 6.40 -2.60 12.09
CA ARG A 187 6.92 -2.77 13.44
C ARG A 187 6.36 -4.01 14.14
N GLY A 188 5.47 -4.74 13.48
CA GLY A 188 4.89 -5.98 13.99
C GLY A 188 3.65 -5.77 14.85
N ASP A 189 3.00 -4.60 14.76
CA ASP A 189 1.66 -4.42 15.32
C ASP A 189 0.66 -5.31 14.58
N GLY A 190 -0.33 -5.86 15.30
CA GLY A 190 -1.31 -6.82 14.78
C GLY A 190 -0.91 -8.29 15.02
N PRO A 191 -1.65 -9.26 14.46
CA PRO A 191 -1.33 -10.68 14.55
C PRO A 191 0.07 -10.99 14.03
N LYS A 192 0.79 -11.92 14.66
CA LYS A 192 2.18 -12.27 14.29
C LYS A 192 2.35 -12.62 12.81
N ALA A 193 1.39 -13.31 12.21
CA ALA A 193 1.43 -13.70 10.80
C ALA A 193 1.25 -12.52 9.83
N SER A 194 0.67 -11.39 10.26
CA SER A 194 0.46 -10.21 9.41
C SER A 194 1.73 -9.60 8.83
N ARG A 195 2.88 -9.83 9.48
CA ARG A 195 4.19 -9.41 8.95
C ARG A 195 4.54 -10.13 7.65
N HIS A 196 3.94 -11.28 7.37
CA HIS A 196 4.22 -12.13 6.22
C HIS A 196 3.13 -12.10 5.14
N TYR A 197 2.05 -11.33 5.30
CA TYR A 197 1.00 -11.27 4.28
C TYR A 197 1.48 -10.72 2.94
N THR A 198 2.39 -9.74 2.99
CA THR A 198 2.98 -9.12 1.81
C THR A 198 4.24 -8.36 2.19
N PHE A 199 4.98 -7.95 1.17
CA PHE A 199 6.08 -7.00 1.24
C PHE A 199 6.17 -6.23 -0.09
N PRO A 200 6.88 -5.10 -0.17
CA PRO A 200 7.16 -4.43 -1.44
C PRO A 200 8.15 -5.23 -2.26
N ALA A 201 7.84 -5.50 -3.52
CA ALA A 201 8.68 -6.27 -4.43
C ALA A 201 8.89 -5.54 -5.74
N LEU A 202 10.02 -5.83 -6.39
CA LEU A 202 10.23 -5.53 -7.80
C LEU A 202 9.72 -6.71 -8.62
N VAL A 203 8.80 -6.45 -9.55
CA VAL A 203 8.11 -7.46 -10.35
C VAL A 203 8.36 -7.24 -11.82
N THR A 204 8.49 -8.31 -12.59
CA THR A 204 8.57 -8.28 -14.06
C THR A 204 7.74 -9.40 -14.70
N THR A 205 7.68 -9.44 -16.03
CA THR A 205 7.07 -10.54 -16.78
C THR A 205 8.03 -11.73 -16.91
N GLN A 206 7.48 -12.94 -17.02
CA GLN A 206 8.23 -14.10 -17.49
C GLN A 206 8.25 -14.03 -19.01
N LYS A 207 9.42 -13.75 -19.58
CA LYS A 207 9.71 -14.05 -20.97
C LYS A 207 10.43 -15.39 -21.04
#